data_AF-A0A6N9CF03-F1
#
_entry.id   AF-A0A6N9CF03-F1
#
_cell.length_a   1.000
_cell.length_b   1.000
_cell.length_c   1.000
_cell.angle_alpha   90.00
_cell.angle_beta   90.00
_cell.angle_gamma   90.00
#
_symmetry.space_group_name_H-M   'P 1'
#
loop_
_entity.id
_entity.type
_entity.pdbx_description
1 polymer ?
#
loop_
_entity_poly.entity_id
_entity_poly.type
_entity_poly.pdbx_seq_one_letter_code
_entity_poly.pdbx_strand_id
1 'polypeptide(L)' 'SRTCHVCGAVNQALNLRDRTWQRPNCHTQLDRDRNAAVNIHKHNLPDRVMPNRQDRAIRHPIGNGGQSPPFRVWEYVNL' A
#
# COMPACT_ATOMS: atom_id res chain seq x y z
N SER A 1 9.79 -12.55 -4.15
CA SER A 1 9.49 -11.15 -3.79
C SER A 1 10.68 -10.54 -3.05
N ARG A 2 11.04 -9.29 -3.36
CA ARG A 2 12.07 -8.49 -2.65
C ARG A 2 11.47 -7.62 -1.52
N THR A 3 10.16 -7.71 -1.32
CA THR A 3 9.40 -6.95 -0.32
C THR A 3 9.50 -7.62 1.05
N CYS A 4 9.87 -6.88 2.09
CA CYS A 4 9.85 -7.38 3.46
C CYS A 4 8.40 -7.63 3.89
N HIS A 5 8.06 -8.87 4.26
CA HIS A 5 6.72 -9.19 4.75
C HIS A 5 6.39 -8.55 6.11
N VAL A 6 7.39 -8.05 6.85
CA VAL A 6 7.20 -7.41 8.16
C VAL A 6 6.86 -5.93 8.00
N CYS A 7 7.65 -5.18 7.23
CA CYS A 7 7.53 -3.72 7.15
C CYS A 7 7.11 -3.19 5.77
N GLY A 8 6.91 -4.06 4.78
CA GLY A 8 6.47 -3.68 3.43
C GLY A 8 7.54 -3.03 2.54
N ALA A 9 8.74 -2.75 3.06
CA ALA A 9 9.79 -2.11 2.28
C ALA A 9 10.42 -3.07 1.26
N VAL A 10 10.74 -2.57 0.07
CA VAL A 10 11.38 -3.33 -1.01
C VAL A 10 12.90 -3.21 -0.94
N ASN A 11 13.62 -4.33 -0.93
CA ASN A 11 15.08 -4.34 -1.06
C ASN A 11 15.48 -4.41 -2.54
N GLN A 12 15.77 -3.27 -3.16
CA GLN A 12 16.11 -3.23 -4.59
C GLN A 12 17.46 -3.90 -4.92
N ALA A 13 18.40 -3.89 -3.97
CA ALA A 13 19.75 -4.43 -4.13
C ALA A 13 19.86 -5.95 -3.88
N LEU A 14 18.76 -6.61 -3.49
CA LEU A 14 18.76 -8.04 -3.18
C LEU A 14 18.96 -8.89 -4.45
N ASN A 15 20.02 -9.70 -4.48
CA ASN A 15 20.29 -10.63 -5.57
C ASN A 15 19.62 -11.98 -5.36
N LEU A 16 19.47 -12.74 -6.45
CA LEU A 16 18.88 -14.08 -6.41
C LEU A 16 19.77 -15.11 -5.68
N ARG A 17 21.04 -14.81 -5.42
CA ARG A 17 21.94 -15.67 -4.65
C ARG A 17 21.83 -15.42 -3.14
N ASP A 18 21.29 -14.27 -2.75
CA ASP A 18 21.14 -13.88 -1.36
C ASP A 18 19.95 -14.62 -0.74
N ARG A 19 20.23 -15.76 -0.11
CA ARG A 19 19.22 -16.60 0.55
C ARG A 19 18.65 -15.92 1.79
N THR A 20 19.50 -15.21 2.52
CA THR A 20 19.14 -14.51 3.75
C THR A 20 19.67 -13.09 3.76
N TRP A 21 18.90 -12.14 4.26
CA TRP A 21 19.37 -10.78 4.49
C TRP A 21 18.73 -10.17 5.72
N GLN A 22 19.44 -9.25 6.36
CA GLN A 22 18.87 -8.39 7.40
C GLN A 22 18.48 -7.05 6.77
N ARG A 23 17.28 -6.56 7.06
CA ARG A 23 16.85 -5.23 6.60
C ARG A 23 17.27 -4.16 7.61
N PRO A 24 17.85 -3.02 7.18
CA PRO A 24 18.29 -1.97 8.09
C PRO A 24 17.12 -1.26 8.81
N ASN A 25 15.92 -1.20 8.22
CA ASN A 25 14.82 -0.42 8.82
C ASN A 25 14.06 -1.18 9.91
N CYS A 26 13.87 -2.49 9.74
CA CYS A 26 13.10 -3.31 10.69
C CYS A 26 13.96 -4.33 11.43
N HIS A 27 15.26 -4.39 11.11
CA HIS A 27 16.27 -5.31 11.67
C HIS A 27 15.91 -6.80 11.61
N THR A 28 14.83 -7.15 10.91
CA THR A 28 14.39 -8.53 10.72
C THR A 28 15.36 -9.29 9.83
N GLN A 29 15.80 -10.45 10.30
CA GLN A 29 16.46 -11.46 9.47
C GLN A 29 15.41 -12.15 8.59
N LEU A 30 15.56 -12.05 7.28
CA LEU A 30 14.63 -12.62 6.31
C LEU A 30 15.31 -13.77 5.58
N ASP A 31 14.63 -14.91 5.52
CA ASP A 31 14.86 -15.94 4.51
C ASP A 31 13.99 -15.63 3.28
N ARG A 32 14.58 -15.71 2.08
CA ARG A 32 13.94 -15.27 0.84
C ARG A 32 12.70 -16.09 0.48
N ASP A 33 12.79 -17.40 0.60
CA ASP A 33 11.76 -18.30 0.13
C ASP A 33 10.58 -18.26 1.11
N ARG A 34 10.87 -18.24 2.43
CA ARG A 34 9.86 -17.97 3.49
C ARG A 34 9.21 -16.61 3.32
N ASN A 35 9.99 -15.55 3.07
CA ASN A 35 9.46 -14.21 2.87
C ASN A 35 8.55 -14.13 1.63
N ALA A 36 8.92 -14.83 0.55
CA ALA A 36 8.08 -14.91 -0.65
C ALA A 36 6.75 -15.63 -0.36
N ALA A 37 6.78 -16.77 0.35
CA ALA A 37 5.58 -17.51 0.72
C ALA A 37 4.61 -16.66 1.56
N VAL A 38 5.13 -15.93 2.56
CA VAL A 38 4.30 -15.05 3.40
C VAL A 38 3.69 -13.92 2.57
N ASN A 39 4.46 -13.29 1.69
CA ASN A 39 3.92 -12.24 0.83
C ASN A 39 2.80 -12.77 -0.09
N ILE A 40 3.02 -13.93 -0.73
CA ILE A 40 1.99 -14.57 -1.56
C ILE A 40 0.73 -14.86 -0.74
N HIS A 41 0.88 -15.43 0.46
CA HIS A 41 -0.25 -15.68 1.36
C HIS A 41 -1.01 -14.40 1.71
N LYS A 42 -0.30 -13.30 2.02
CA LYS A 42 -0.91 -12.00 2.33
C LYS A 42 -1.64 -11.37 1.14
N HIS A 43 -1.10 -11.49 -0.08
CA HIS A 43 -1.73 -10.96 -1.29
C HIS A 43 -2.96 -11.77 -1.75
N ASN A 44 -3.04 -13.05 -1.36
CA ASN A 44 -4.16 -13.93 -1.68
C ASN A 44 -5.33 -13.83 -0.68
N LEU A 45 -5.18 -13.04 0.39
CA LEU A 45 -6.31 -12.74 1.25
C LEU A 45 -7.11 -11.63 0.57
N PRO A 46 -8.42 -11.84 0.29
CA PRO A 46 -9.26 -10.76 -0.21
C PRO A 46 -9.16 -9.62 0.80
N ASP A 47 -8.93 -8.41 0.28
CA ASP A 47 -8.80 -7.19 1.06
C ASP A 47 -9.94 -7.21 2.09
N ARG A 48 -9.60 -7.46 3.36
CA ARG A 48 -10.61 -7.52 4.42
C ARG A 48 -11.14 -6.10 4.47
N VAL A 49 -12.26 -5.88 3.79
CA VAL A 49 -12.96 -4.61 3.62
C VAL A 49 -12.66 -3.72 4.82
N MET A 50 -11.64 -2.88 4.67
CA MET A 50 -11.48 -1.70 5.49
C MET A 50 -12.41 -0.72 4.78
N PRO A 51 -13.62 -0.44 5.31
CA PRO A 51 -14.42 0.62 4.72
C PRO A 51 -13.54 1.86 4.73
N ASN A 52 -13.32 2.40 3.54
CA ASN A 52 -12.51 3.58 3.34
C ASN A 52 -13.04 4.65 4.31
N ARG A 53 -12.17 5.35 5.06
CA ARG A 53 -12.62 6.51 5.85
C ARG A 53 -13.28 7.59 4.97
N GLN A 54 -13.12 7.49 3.65
CA GLN A 54 -13.71 8.37 2.65
C GLN A 54 -15.04 7.88 2.04
N ASP A 55 -15.55 6.69 2.37
CA ASP A 55 -16.85 6.18 1.88
C ASP A 55 -18.06 6.72 2.68
N ARG A 56 -17.93 7.92 3.25
CA ARG A 56 -19.03 8.61 3.95
C ARG A 56 -19.78 9.61 3.08
N ALA A 57 -19.65 9.52 1.76
CA ALA A 57 -20.25 10.45 0.80
C ALA A 57 -21.36 9.85 -0.10
N ILE A 58 -21.97 8.72 0.27
CA ILE A 58 -23.23 8.28 -0.36
C ILE A 58 -24.33 8.23 0.70
N ARG A 59 -24.71 9.42 1.17
CA ARG A 59 -26.09 9.72 1.56
C ARG A 59 -26.37 11.11 1.00
N HIS A 60 -26.98 11.18 -0.18
CA HIS A 60 -27.80 12.34 -0.50
C HIS A 60 -29.11 12.17 0.29
N PRO A 61 -29.41 13.07 1.24
CA PRO A 61 -30.73 13.62 1.37
C PRO A 61 -30.71 15.04 0.80
N ILE A 62 -31.67 15.30 -0.06
CA ILE A 62 -32.01 16.63 -0.56
C ILE A 62 -32.15 17.57 0.64
N GLY A 63 -31.37 18.66 0.70
CA GLY A 63 -31.58 19.70 1.70
C GLY A 63 -30.36 20.54 2.09
N ASN A 64 -30.25 21.71 1.46
CA ASN A 64 -29.75 22.99 1.96
C ASN A 64 -28.43 23.08 2.77
N GLY A 65 -27.47 23.77 2.18
CA GLY A 65 -26.64 24.76 2.88
C GLY A 65 -25.17 24.39 3.10
N GLY A 66 -24.27 25.25 2.63
CA GLY A 66 -22.95 25.43 3.25
C GLY A 66 -21.73 25.03 2.42
N GLN A 67 -21.24 25.98 1.61
CA GLN A 67 -19.84 26.43 1.46
C GLN A 67 -18.69 25.41 1.67
N SER A 68 -17.82 25.26 0.66
CA SER A 68 -16.37 25.60 0.71
C SER A 68 -15.60 25.04 -0.52
N PRO A 69 -14.47 25.65 -0.95
CA PRO A 69 -14.04 25.67 -2.35
C PRO A 69 -13.13 24.48 -2.74
N PRO A 70 -13.06 24.11 -4.03
CA PRO A 70 -12.11 23.11 -4.48
C PRO A 70 -10.70 23.71 -4.56
N PHE A 71 -9.81 23.25 -3.68
CA PHE A 71 -8.38 23.45 -3.82
C PHE A 71 -7.86 22.65 -5.03
N ARG A 72 -7.28 23.40 -5.98
CA ARG A 72 -6.32 23.00 -7.02
C ARG A 72 -6.81 22.08 -8.15
N VAL A 73 -7.14 22.72 -9.26
CA VAL A 73 -7.16 22.18 -10.62
C VAL A 73 -5.76 21.67 -10.99
N TRP A 74 -5.63 20.39 -11.35
CA TRP A 74 -4.50 19.87 -12.12
C TRP A 74 -4.97 19.70 -13.56
N GLU A 75 -4.71 20.69 -14.41
CA GLU A 75 -4.97 20.59 -15.85
C GLU A 75 -3.65 20.35 -16.58
N TYR A 76 -3.51 19.15 -17.15
CA TYR A 76 -2.58 18.91 -18.25
C TYR A 76 -3.27 19.40 -19.52
N VAL A 77 -2.78 20.50 -20.09
CA VAL A 77 -3.07 20.84 -21.48
C VAL A 77 -1.76 20.68 -22.25
N ASN A 78 -1.73 19.68 -23.13
CA ASN A 78 -0.83 19.69 -24.27
C ASN A 78 -1.27 20.84 -25.18
N LEU A 79 -0.46 21.91 -25.25
CA LEU A 79 -0.18 22.76 -26.43
C LEU A 79 1.03 23.65 -26.10
#